data_AF-A0ABD4ATE7-F1
#
_entry.id   AF-A0ABD4ATE7-F1
#
_cell.length_a   1.000
_cell.length_b   1.000
_cell.length_c   1.000
_cell.angle_alpha   90.00
_cell.angle_beta   90.00
_cell.angle_gamma   90.00
#
_symmetry.space_group_name_H-M   'P 1'
#
loop_
_entity.id
_entity.type
_entity.pdbx_description
1 polymer ?
#
loop_
_entity_poly.entity_id
_entity_poly.type
_entity_poly.pdbx_seq_one_letter_code
_entity_poly.pdbx_strand_id
1 'polypeptide(L)'
;MVAKTAVKFRNFFVHGGSDGFDYAKLEPLMPFLTDALEFIFATSDLICAGWNAVAWGDKHYGFGHSFTRFRWSYRTNADLLKEVLS
;
A
#
# COMPACT_ATOMS: atom_id res chain seq x y z
N MET A 1 4.92 2.82 8.76
CA MET A 1 3.50 2.91 9.15
C MET A 1 2.62 2.13 8.19
N VAL A 2 2.50 2.54 6.91
CA VAL A 2 1.64 1.89 5.88
C VAL A 2 1.81 0.37 5.83
N ALA A 3 3.01 -0.15 5.57
CA ALA A 3 3.25 -1.60 5.46
C ALA A 3 2.84 -2.38 6.72
N LYS A 4 3.13 -1.84 7.91
CA LYS A 4 2.76 -2.46 9.18
C LYS A 4 1.23 -2.54 9.33
N THR A 5 0.53 -1.46 8.98
CA THR A 5 -0.93 -1.43 9.03
C THR A 5 -1.54 -2.35 7.99
N ALA A 6 -0.99 -2.40 6.77
CA ALA A 6 -1.45 -3.28 5.72
C ALA A 6 -1.32 -4.77 6.10
N VAL A 7 -0.20 -5.17 6.72
CA VAL A 7 -0.01 -6.52 7.25
C VAL A 7 -1.03 -6.84 8.35
N LYS A 8 -1.26 -5.91 9.29
CA LYS A 8 -2.29 -6.08 10.33
C LYS A 8 -3.69 -6.22 9.73
N PHE A 9 -4.01 -5.37 8.75
CA PHE A 9 -5.30 -5.38 8.04
C PHE A 9 -5.50 -6.72 7.33
N ARG A 10 -4.50 -7.21 6.58
CA ARG A 10 -4.54 -8.55 5.97
C ARG A 10 -4.69 -9.65 7.01
N ASN A 11 -3.96 -9.58 8.12
CA ASN A 11 -4.02 -10.59 9.18
C ASN A 11 -5.40 -10.64 9.86
N PHE A 12 -6.10 -9.51 10.00
CA PHE A 12 -7.48 -9.49 10.47
C PHE A 12 -8.40 -10.36 9.59
N PHE A 13 -8.27 -10.27 8.25
CA PHE A 13 -9.04 -11.11 7.33
C PHE A 13 -8.63 -12.59 7.35
N VAL A 14 -7.37 -12.91 7.68
CA VAL A 14 -6.88 -14.30 7.67
C VAL A 14 -7.13 -15.03 8.98
N HIS A 15 -6.89 -14.37 10.11
CA HIS A 15 -6.91 -15.01 11.42
C HIS A 15 -8.12 -14.59 12.27
N GLY A 16 -8.87 -13.57 11.84
CA GLY A 16 -9.84 -12.90 12.71
C GLY A 16 -9.17 -12.17 13.87
N GLY A 17 -9.97 -11.54 14.72
CA GLY A 17 -9.49 -10.83 15.91
C GLY A 17 -8.98 -9.42 15.61
N SER A 18 -9.45 -8.45 16.38
CA SER A 18 -9.22 -7.03 16.14
C SER A 18 -8.28 -6.41 17.17
N ASP A 19 -7.17 -7.06 17.57
CA ASP A 19 -6.20 -6.63 18.60
C ASP A 19 -5.81 -5.13 18.52
N GLY A 20 -6.67 -4.24 19.05
CA GLY A 20 -6.59 -2.80 18.87
C GLY A 20 -6.76 -2.30 17.42
N PHE A 21 -7.46 -3.04 16.56
CA PHE A 21 -7.67 -2.75 15.13
C PHE A 21 -9.10 -2.25 14.90
N ASP A 22 -9.25 -0.96 14.58
CA ASP A 22 -10.54 -0.37 14.22
C ASP A 22 -10.79 -0.55 12.71
N TYR A 23 -11.51 -1.61 12.37
CA TYR A 23 -11.83 -1.93 10.98
C TYR A 23 -12.61 -0.81 10.29
N ALA A 24 -13.62 -0.24 10.96
CA ALA A 24 -14.52 0.73 10.35
C ALA A 24 -13.77 1.98 9.88
N LYS A 25 -12.74 2.41 10.62
CA LYS A 25 -11.90 3.54 10.22
C LYS A 25 -10.92 3.21 9.10
N LEU A 26 -10.47 1.96 9.00
CA LEU A 26 -9.46 1.53 8.02
C LEU A 26 -10.06 0.97 6.74
N GLU A 27 -11.34 0.56 6.75
CA GLU A 27 -12.04 0.01 5.59
C GLU A 27 -11.96 0.91 4.35
N PRO A 28 -12.13 2.25 4.43
CA PRO A 28 -11.99 3.12 3.26
C PRO A 28 -10.57 3.14 2.67
N LEU A 29 -9.56 2.79 3.47
CA LEU A 29 -8.16 2.72 3.05
C LEU A 29 -7.77 1.31 2.57
N MET A 30 -8.69 0.34 2.57
CA MET A 30 -8.43 -1.04 2.13
C MET A 30 -7.75 -1.11 0.74
N PRO A 31 -8.22 -0.41 -0.31
CA PRO A 31 -7.58 -0.49 -1.62
C PRO A 31 -6.13 -0.01 -1.57
N PHE A 32 -5.85 1.06 -0.83
CA PHE A 32 -4.49 1.58 -0.66
C PHE A 32 -3.60 0.61 0.13
N LEU A 33 -4.10 0.02 1.21
CA LEU A 33 -3.35 -0.96 2.01
C LEU A 33 -3.07 -2.23 1.20
N THR A 34 -3.99 -2.64 0.33
CA THR A 34 -3.81 -3.78 -0.59
C THR A 34 -2.77 -3.46 -1.66
N ASP A 35 -2.92 -2.33 -2.37
CA ASP A 35 -1.96 -1.84 -3.37
C ASP A 35 -0.54 -1.71 -2.73
N ALA A 36 -0.43 -1.35 -1.44
CA ALA A 36 0.85 -1.29 -0.75
C ALA A 36 1.51 -2.67 -0.59
N LEU A 37 0.75 -3.71 -0.26
CA LEU A 37 1.29 -5.08 -0.16
C LEU A 37 1.68 -5.60 -1.54
N GLU A 38 0.86 -5.36 -2.56
CA GLU A 38 1.16 -5.75 -3.94
C GLU A 38 2.41 -5.04 -4.46
N PHE A 39 2.53 -3.73 -4.21
CA PHE A 39 3.71 -2.95 -4.58
C PHE A 39 4.97 -3.49 -3.91
N ILE A 40 4.93 -3.78 -2.60
CA ILE A 40 6.08 -4.35 -1.86
C ILE A 40 6.46 -5.72 -2.44
N PHE A 41 5.48 -6.60 -2.63
CA PHE A 41 5.70 -7.94 -3.15
C PHE A 41 6.32 -7.90 -4.56
N ALA A 42 5.67 -7.24 -5.51
CA ALA A 42 6.15 -7.17 -6.88
C ALA A 42 7.46 -6.38 -7.00
N THR A 43 7.66 -5.32 -6.21
CA THR A 43 8.94 -4.59 -6.19
C THR A 43 10.09 -5.45 -5.71
N SER A 44 9.85 -6.38 -4.77
CA SER A 44 10.91 -7.29 -4.30
C SER A 44 11.43 -8.19 -5.43
N ASP A 45 10.53 -8.77 -6.22
CA ASP A 45 10.89 -9.60 -7.39
C ASP A 45 11.57 -8.75 -8.47
N LEU A 46 11.05 -7.55 -8.73
CA LEU A 46 11.61 -6.62 -9.71
C LEU A 46 13.03 -6.19 -9.33
N ILE A 47 13.30 -5.89 -8.06
CA ILE A 47 14.65 -5.56 -7.58
C ILE A 47 15.60 -6.74 -7.82
N CYS A 48 15.18 -7.97 -7.48
CA CYS A 48 15.96 -9.18 -7.75
C CYS A 48 16.23 -9.39 -9.25
N ALA A 49 15.32 -8.93 -10.12
CA ALA A 49 15.46 -8.96 -11.57
C ALA A 49 16.25 -7.75 -12.16
N GLY A 50 16.78 -6.85 -11.33
CA GLY A 50 17.57 -5.70 -11.77
C GLY A 50 16.75 -4.45 -12.15
N TRP A 51 15.54 -4.30 -11.60
CA TRP A 51 14.69 -3.14 -11.88
C TRP A 51 15.31 -1.82 -11.40
N ASN A 52 15.34 -0.84 -12.31
CA ASN A 52 15.76 0.52 -12.00
C ASN A 52 14.54 1.40 -11.68
N ALA A 53 14.24 1.53 -10.39
CA ALA A 53 13.09 2.30 -9.91
C ALA A 53 13.18 3.81 -10.23
N VAL A 54 14.40 4.38 -10.26
CA VAL A 54 14.61 5.80 -10.60
C VAL A 54 14.25 6.04 -12.06
N ALA A 55 14.87 5.27 -12.97
CA ALA A 55 14.58 5.37 -14.40
C ALA A 55 13.13 5.02 -14.75
N TRP A 56 12.49 4.14 -13.96
CA TRP A 56 11.06 3.91 -14.08
C TRP A 56 10.27 5.14 -13.64
N GLY A 57 10.57 5.73 -12.48
CA GLY A 57 9.85 6.86 -11.90
C GLY A 57 9.89 8.16 -12.72
N ASP A 58 10.91 8.31 -13.58
CA ASP A 58 11.09 9.44 -14.49
C ASP A 58 10.22 9.34 -15.76
N LYS A 59 9.63 8.17 -16.03
CA LYS A 59 8.74 7.97 -17.18
C LYS A 59 7.28 8.31 -16.85
N HIS A 60 6.56 8.77 -17.86
CA HIS A 60 5.12 8.98 -17.78
C HIS A 60 4.39 7.67 -18.10
N TYR A 61 3.58 7.21 -17.17
CA TYR A 61 2.69 6.06 -17.37
C TYR A 61 1.25 6.49 -17.16
N GLY A 62 0.33 5.81 -17.85
CA GLY A 62 -1.10 6.02 -17.64
C GLY A 62 -1.55 5.59 -16.24
N PHE A 63 -2.69 6.13 -15.81
CA PHE A 63 -3.27 5.86 -14.50
C PHE A 63 -3.85 4.44 -14.35
N GLY A 64 -3.95 3.69 -15.45
CA GLY A 64 -4.35 2.27 -15.44
C GLY A 64 -3.27 1.31 -14.91
N HIS A 65 -2.03 1.77 -14.74
CA HIS A 65 -0.95 0.94 -14.18
C HIS A 65 -0.95 1.03 -12.65
N SER A 66 -1.08 -0.11 -11.96
CA SER A 66 -1.23 -0.19 -10.49
C SER A 66 -0.12 0.53 -9.74
N PHE A 67 1.16 0.34 -10.13
CA PHE A 67 2.29 1.04 -9.48
C PHE A 67 2.22 2.55 -9.67
N THR A 68 1.71 3.02 -10.81
CA THR A 68 1.62 4.46 -11.10
C THR A 68 0.53 5.09 -10.26
N ARG A 69 -0.65 4.44 -10.22
CA ARG A 69 -1.77 4.85 -9.37
C ARG A 69 -1.38 4.85 -7.89
N PHE A 70 -0.72 3.78 -7.43
CA PHE A 70 -0.22 3.69 -6.06
C PHE A 70 0.76 4.82 -5.76
N ARG A 71 1.77 5.04 -6.60
CA ARG A 71 2.75 6.13 -6.43
C ARG A 71 2.09 7.51 -6.34
N TRP A 72 1.14 7.81 -7.24
CA TRP A 72 0.47 9.11 -7.28
C TRP A 72 -0.40 9.36 -6.06
N SER A 73 -1.14 8.34 -5.61
CA SER A 73 -2.06 8.45 -4.48
C SER A 73 -1.38 8.24 -3.12
N TYR A 74 -0.11 7.81 -3.11
CA TYR A 74 0.59 7.37 -1.91
C TYR A 74 0.59 8.42 -0.80
N ARG A 75 0.94 9.67 -1.14
CA ARG A 75 1.05 10.75 -0.15
C ARG A 75 -0.30 11.02 0.51
N THR A 76 -1.33 11.27 -0.29
CA THR A 76 -2.69 11.55 0.19
C THR A 76 -3.20 10.42 1.09
N ASN A 77 -3.07 9.17 0.66
CA ASN A 77 -3.54 8.03 1.44
C ASN A 77 -2.69 7.75 2.68
N ALA A 78 -1.38 8.02 2.64
CA ALA A 78 -0.52 7.90 3.80
C ALA A 78 -0.82 8.96 4.87
N ASP A 79 -1.17 10.18 4.45
CA ASP A 79 -1.59 11.26 5.34
C ASP A 79 -2.95 10.93 5.99
N LEU A 80 -3.95 10.48 5.20
CA LEU A 80 -5.24 9.99 5.71
C LEU A 80 -5.06 8.82 6.69
N LEU A 81 -4.18 7.87 6.38
CA LEU A 81 -3.86 6.77 7.29
C LEU A 81 -3.28 7.28 8.61
N LYS A 82 -2.43 8.31 8.56
CA LYS A 82 -1.83 8.89 9.76
C LYS A 82 -2.90 9.52 10.65
N GLU A 83 -3.85 10.25 10.05
CA GLU A 83 -4.97 10.86 10.77
C GLU A 83 -5.87 9.81 11.43
N VAL A 84 -6.19 8.73 10.72
CA VAL A 84 -7.00 7.62 11.24
C VAL A 84 -6.34 6.91 12.43
N LEU A 85 -5.01 6.83 12.44
CA LEU A 85 -4.23 6.15 13.47
C LEU A 85 -3.80 7.04 14.65
N SER A 86 -4.07 8.35 14.57
CA SER A 86 -3.79 9.32 15.64
C SER A 86 -4.92 9.35 16.66
#